data_AF-A0A5E4Z8V7-F1
#
_entry.id   AF-A0A5E4Z8V7-F1
#
_cell.length_a   1.000
_cell.length_b   1.000
_cell.length_c   1.000
_cell.angle_alpha   90.00
_cell.angle_beta   90.00
_cell.angle_gamma   90.00
#
_symmetry.space_group_name_H-M   'P 1'
#
loop_
_entity.id
_entity.type
_entity.pdbx_description
1 polymer ?
#
loop_
_entity_poly.entity_id
_entity_poly.type
_entity_poly.pdbx_seq_one_letter_code
_entity_poly.pdbx_strand_id
1 'polypeptide(L)'
;MASRLIEDSPEDQRRAQAEWEREIREASERRDTDYDAGLPALKRLFDIAHGNSGQCRKVAAFLLGLYNGQRFPFDMTDLRSVDQEIFEDMLLVLRMDSCPRAEVHTYFANGGRAFEQLANDWQLHTSAWEPTDKGMSRQRDGYMCFIEPTTTDGQLGWRWLIQSGGGLAWRGGNEITRVAEGQIYSASYGARYAKEAIDQWFERGGETPHRDEV
;
A
#
# COMPACT_ATOMS: atom_id res chain seq x y z
N MET A 1 40.96 -46.39 3.38
CA MET A 1 39.63 -46.07 2.81
C MET A 1 39.75 -44.75 2.08
N ALA A 2 39.93 -44.79 0.76
CA ALA A 2 40.12 -43.59 -0.06
C ALA A 2 38.79 -42.87 -0.27
N SER A 3 38.65 -41.70 0.35
CA SER A 3 37.58 -40.74 0.04
C SER A 3 37.80 -40.25 -1.39
N ARG A 4 36.98 -40.69 -2.34
CA ARG A 4 36.95 -40.12 -3.70
C ARG A 4 36.40 -38.70 -3.58
N LEU A 5 37.30 -37.73 -3.49
CA LEU A 5 37.03 -36.39 -3.99
C LEU A 5 36.69 -36.56 -5.47
N ILE A 6 35.44 -36.33 -5.86
CA ILE A 6 35.11 -36.08 -7.27
C ILE A 6 35.69 -34.70 -7.52
N GLU A 7 36.96 -34.64 -7.93
CA GLU A 7 37.52 -33.45 -8.53
C GLU A 7 36.82 -33.31 -9.89
N ASP A 8 35.95 -32.29 -10.03
CA ASP A 8 35.34 -31.96 -11.32
C ASP A 8 36.45 -31.82 -12.36
N SER A 9 36.39 -32.62 -13.42
CA SER A 9 37.34 -32.53 -14.52
C SER A 9 37.32 -31.10 -15.09
N PRO A 10 38.45 -30.57 -15.60
CA PRO A 10 38.44 -29.30 -16.34
C PRO A 10 37.42 -29.25 -17.49
N GLU A 11 36.98 -30.40 -18.01
CA GLU A 11 35.88 -30.50 -18.97
C GLU A 11 34.49 -30.32 -18.33
N ASP A 12 34.27 -30.90 -17.14
CA ASP A 12 33.02 -30.74 -16.38
C ASP A 12 32.87 -29.29 -15.91
N GLN A 13 33.97 -28.67 -15.45
CA GLN A 13 34.00 -27.25 -15.11
C GLN A 13 33.68 -26.35 -16.32
N ARG A 14 34.21 -26.67 -17.51
CA ARG A 14 33.90 -25.92 -18.75
C ARG A 14 32.45 -26.10 -19.20
N ARG A 15 31.88 -27.31 -19.06
CA ARG A 15 30.47 -27.57 -19.37
C ARG A 15 29.55 -26.83 -18.40
N ALA A 16 29.80 -26.96 -17.10
CA ALA A 16 29.04 -26.27 -16.06
C ALA A 16 29.12 -24.75 -16.23
N GLN A 17 30.29 -24.21 -16.59
CA GLN A 17 30.46 -22.79 -16.85
C GLN A 17 29.69 -22.33 -18.10
N ALA A 18 29.70 -23.10 -19.18
CA ALA A 18 28.93 -22.78 -20.39
C ALA A 18 27.41 -22.87 -20.15
N GLU A 19 26.94 -23.84 -19.36
CA GLU A 19 25.54 -23.96 -18.95
C GLU A 19 25.10 -22.77 -18.11
N TRP A 20 25.90 -22.41 -17.10
CA TRP A 20 25.65 -21.24 -16.25
C TRP A 20 25.62 -19.92 -17.05
N GLU A 21 26.57 -19.72 -17.97
CA GLU A 21 26.59 -18.56 -18.86
C GLU A 21 25.36 -18.49 -19.77
N ARG A 22 24.87 -19.64 -20.24
CA ARG A 22 23.63 -19.71 -21.02
C ARG A 22 22.42 -19.38 -20.16
N GLU A 23 22.30 -19.94 -18.96
CA GLU A 23 21.19 -19.67 -18.05
C GLU A 23 21.12 -18.19 -17.64
N ILE A 24 22.27 -17.57 -17.34
CA ILE A 24 22.35 -16.14 -17.05
C ILE A 24 21.89 -15.31 -18.24
N ARG A 25 22.34 -15.67 -19.45
CA ARG A 25 21.96 -14.96 -20.68
C ARG A 25 20.46 -15.07 -20.93
N GLU A 26 19.89 -16.27 -20.87
CA GLU A 26 18.46 -16.49 -21.03
C GLU A 26 17.65 -15.77 -19.94
N ALA A 27 18.13 -15.76 -18.69
CA ALA A 27 17.50 -14.99 -17.61
C ALA A 27 17.56 -13.48 -17.86
N SER A 28 18.68 -12.96 -18.40
CA SER A 28 18.82 -11.56 -18.78
C SER A 28 17.87 -11.20 -19.92
N GLU A 29 17.84 -11.99 -20.99
CA GLU A 29 16.97 -11.77 -22.16
C GLU A 29 15.48 -11.83 -21.78
N ARG A 30 15.11 -12.77 -20.90
CA ARG A 30 13.75 -12.81 -20.33
C ARG A 30 13.43 -11.54 -19.54
N ARG A 31 14.34 -11.08 -18.67
CA ARG A 31 14.17 -9.85 -17.91
C ARG A 31 14.10 -8.59 -18.78
N ASP A 32 14.80 -8.56 -19.91
CA ASP A 32 14.70 -7.48 -20.90
C ASP A 32 13.34 -7.51 -21.60
N THR A 33 12.91 -8.70 -22.04
CA THR A 33 11.61 -8.90 -22.70
C THR A 33 10.44 -8.53 -21.78
N ASP A 34 10.47 -8.99 -20.52
CA ASP A 34 9.41 -8.69 -19.54
C ASP A 34 9.37 -7.19 -19.21
N TYR A 35 10.53 -6.53 -19.15
CA TYR A 35 10.62 -5.09 -18.93
C TYR A 35 10.05 -4.28 -20.11
N ASP A 36 10.43 -4.63 -21.34
CA ASP A 36 10.00 -3.92 -22.54
C ASP A 36 8.48 -4.05 -22.78
N ALA A 37 7.88 -5.16 -22.36
CA ALA A 37 6.43 -5.36 -22.39
C ALA A 37 5.70 -4.74 -21.19
N GLY A 38 6.26 -4.87 -20.00
CA GLY A 38 5.63 -4.44 -18.75
C GLY A 38 5.61 -2.93 -18.53
N LEU A 39 6.65 -2.20 -18.94
CA LEU A 39 6.69 -0.75 -18.71
C LEU A 39 5.59 0.02 -19.48
N PRO A 40 5.33 -0.27 -20.78
CA PRO A 40 4.18 0.30 -21.47
C PRO A 40 2.84 -0.08 -20.84
N ALA A 41 2.69 -1.33 -20.39
CA ALA A 41 1.48 -1.79 -19.70
C ALA A 41 1.25 -1.05 -18.38
N LEU A 42 2.31 -0.85 -17.58
CA LEU A 42 2.27 -0.07 -16.34
C LEU A 42 1.76 1.35 -16.59
N LYS A 43 2.22 2.01 -17.66
CA LYS A 43 1.76 3.36 -18.01
C LYS A 43 0.28 3.38 -18.41
N ARG A 44 -0.16 2.42 -19.24
CA ARG A 44 -1.59 2.31 -19.61
C ARG A 44 -2.48 2.08 -18.41
N LEU A 45 -2.10 1.15 -17.51
CA LEU A 45 -2.84 0.90 -16.27
C LEU A 45 -2.90 2.15 -15.39
N PHE A 46 -1.82 2.91 -15.31
CA PHE A 46 -1.80 4.15 -14.55
C PHE A 46 -2.78 5.18 -15.11
N ASP A 47 -2.86 5.33 -16.43
CA ASP A 47 -3.85 6.20 -17.08
C ASP A 47 -5.29 5.70 -16.81
N ILE A 48 -5.53 4.38 -16.93
CA ILE A 48 -6.84 3.76 -16.66
C ILE A 48 -7.26 3.98 -15.20
N ALA A 49 -6.32 3.92 -14.25
CA ALA A 49 -6.61 4.11 -12.83
C ALA A 49 -7.16 5.51 -12.51
N HIS A 50 -6.89 6.51 -13.35
CA HIS A 50 -7.43 7.87 -13.21
C HIS A 50 -8.81 8.06 -13.87
N GLY A 51 -9.40 6.99 -14.41
CA GLY A 51 -10.78 7.00 -14.89
C GLY A 51 -11.80 7.00 -13.74
N ASN A 52 -13.06 6.66 -14.04
CA ASN A 52 -14.18 6.79 -13.11
C ASN A 52 -15.09 5.54 -13.06
N SER A 53 -14.58 4.38 -13.48
CA SER A 53 -15.35 3.13 -13.51
C SER A 53 -14.96 2.17 -12.38
N GLY A 54 -15.78 1.14 -12.15
CA GLY A 54 -15.46 0.09 -11.18
C GLY A 54 -14.16 -0.66 -11.50
N GLN A 55 -13.82 -0.82 -12.78
CA GLN A 55 -12.54 -1.41 -13.17
C GLN A 55 -11.35 -0.46 -12.98
N CYS A 56 -11.54 0.85 -13.14
CA CYS A 56 -10.51 1.85 -12.81
C CYS A 56 -10.11 1.75 -11.33
N ARG A 57 -11.08 1.59 -10.43
CA ARG A 57 -10.80 1.36 -9.00
C ARG A 57 -9.98 0.10 -8.75
N LYS A 58 -10.27 -1.00 -9.47
CA LYS A 58 -9.55 -2.27 -9.34
C LYS A 58 -8.11 -2.15 -9.84
N VAL A 59 -7.92 -1.44 -10.94
CA VAL A 59 -6.60 -1.10 -11.47
C VAL A 59 -5.82 -0.24 -10.47
N ALA A 60 -6.45 0.77 -9.87
CA ALA A 60 -5.83 1.57 -8.83
C ALA A 60 -5.40 0.73 -7.62
N ALA A 61 -6.28 -0.16 -7.13
CA ALA A 61 -5.96 -1.07 -6.03
C ALA A 61 -4.79 -2.01 -6.37
N PHE A 62 -4.75 -2.54 -7.59
CA PHE A 62 -3.65 -3.37 -8.08
C PHE A 62 -2.31 -2.59 -8.07
N LEU A 63 -2.28 -1.39 -8.66
CA LEU A 63 -1.08 -0.55 -8.71
C LEU A 63 -0.60 -0.16 -7.31
N LEU A 64 -1.52 0.18 -6.41
CA LEU A 64 -1.21 0.50 -5.02
C LEU A 64 -0.69 -0.73 -4.26
N GLY A 65 -1.19 -1.92 -4.57
CA GLY A 65 -0.68 -3.17 -4.01
C GLY A 65 0.77 -3.46 -4.41
N LEU A 66 1.16 -3.13 -5.64
CA LEU A 66 2.57 -3.19 -6.06
C LEU A 66 3.43 -2.10 -5.40
N TYR A 67 2.85 -0.92 -5.18
CA TYR A 67 3.53 0.19 -4.50
C TYR A 67 3.81 -0.10 -3.02
N ASN A 68 2.81 -0.62 -2.30
CA ASN A 68 2.94 -1.04 -0.91
C ASN A 68 1.81 -2.01 -0.53
N GLY A 69 2.04 -3.31 -0.74
CA GLY A 69 1.02 -4.35 -0.52
C GLY A 69 0.59 -4.53 0.94
N GLN A 70 1.39 -4.07 1.91
CA GLN A 70 0.99 -4.08 3.32
C GLN A 70 -0.04 -2.98 3.62
N ARG A 71 0.16 -1.78 3.07
CA ARG A 71 -0.75 -0.63 3.25
C ARG A 71 -1.97 -0.69 2.33
N PHE A 72 -1.81 -1.29 1.16
CA PHE A 72 -2.82 -1.38 0.11
C PHE A 72 -3.00 -2.84 -0.34
N PRO A 73 -3.62 -3.70 0.48
CA PRO A 73 -3.86 -5.08 0.08
C PRO A 73 -4.77 -5.14 -1.15
N PHE A 74 -4.44 -6.03 -2.09
CA PHE A 74 -5.22 -6.28 -3.30
C PHE A 74 -5.92 -7.65 -3.23
N ASP A 75 -7.23 -7.68 -3.52
CA ASP A 75 -7.99 -8.92 -3.58
C ASP A 75 -7.80 -9.59 -4.96
N MET A 76 -7.18 -10.78 -4.99
CA MET A 76 -6.96 -11.50 -6.24
C MET A 76 -8.25 -11.85 -7.01
N THR A 77 -9.41 -11.86 -6.35
CA THR A 77 -10.70 -12.08 -7.02
C THR A 77 -11.13 -10.90 -7.88
N ASP A 78 -10.60 -9.70 -7.64
CA ASP A 78 -10.89 -8.51 -8.47
C ASP A 78 -10.39 -8.66 -9.91
N LEU A 79 -9.38 -9.51 -10.15
CA LEU A 79 -8.89 -9.85 -11.48
C LEU A 79 -9.99 -10.45 -12.39
N ARG A 80 -11.05 -11.04 -11.81
CA ARG A 80 -12.18 -11.61 -12.57
C ARG A 80 -13.15 -10.56 -13.10
N SER A 81 -12.94 -9.30 -12.74
CA SER A 81 -13.91 -8.22 -12.93
C SER A 81 -13.36 -7.03 -13.71
N VAL A 82 -12.27 -7.24 -14.44
CA VAL A 82 -11.69 -6.27 -15.37
C VAL A 82 -11.76 -6.86 -16.77
N ASP A 83 -11.80 -5.98 -17.77
CA ASP A 83 -11.76 -6.41 -19.17
C ASP A 83 -10.47 -7.20 -19.48
N GLN A 84 -10.53 -8.12 -20.46
CA GLN A 84 -9.40 -9.00 -20.78
C GLN A 84 -8.11 -8.23 -21.07
N GLU A 85 -8.19 -7.10 -21.78
CA GLU A 85 -7.02 -6.27 -22.12
C GLU A 85 -6.36 -5.68 -20.86
N ILE A 86 -7.16 -5.28 -19.87
CA ILE A 86 -6.67 -4.77 -18.59
C ILE A 86 -6.00 -5.91 -17.80
N PHE A 87 -6.61 -7.09 -17.80
CA PHE A 87 -6.05 -8.26 -17.14
C PHE A 87 -4.69 -8.65 -17.73
N GLU A 88 -4.55 -8.68 -19.06
CA GLU A 88 -3.26 -8.94 -19.72
C GLU A 88 -2.21 -7.90 -19.34
N ASP A 89 -2.59 -6.62 -19.31
CA ASP A 89 -1.68 -5.55 -18.87
C ASP A 89 -1.23 -5.75 -17.42
N MET A 90 -2.12 -6.17 -16.51
CA MET A 90 -1.76 -6.50 -15.12
C MET A 90 -0.74 -7.65 -15.06
N LEU A 91 -0.90 -8.69 -15.90
CA LEU A 91 0.05 -9.80 -15.96
C LEU A 91 1.42 -9.38 -16.51
N LEU A 92 1.45 -8.51 -17.52
CA LEU A 92 2.70 -7.96 -18.05
C LEU A 92 3.46 -7.17 -16.98
N VAL A 93 2.74 -6.35 -16.20
CA VAL A 93 3.32 -5.62 -15.07
C VAL A 93 3.83 -6.57 -13.99
N LEU A 94 3.07 -7.62 -13.63
CA LEU A 94 3.53 -8.61 -12.64
C LEU A 94 4.80 -9.34 -13.10
N ARG A 95 4.91 -9.70 -14.39
CA ARG A 95 6.12 -10.33 -14.92
C ARG A 95 7.32 -9.38 -14.79
N MET A 96 7.17 -8.13 -15.20
CA MET A 96 8.21 -7.11 -15.04
C MET A 96 8.60 -6.89 -13.58
N ASP A 97 7.63 -6.78 -12.68
CA ASP A 97 7.84 -6.44 -11.27
C ASP A 97 8.31 -7.64 -10.42
N SER A 98 8.21 -8.87 -10.94
CA SER A 98 8.75 -10.07 -10.29
C SER A 98 10.28 -10.07 -10.14
N CYS A 99 10.98 -9.28 -10.96
CA CYS A 99 12.42 -9.03 -10.85
C CYS A 99 12.68 -7.52 -11.05
N PRO A 100 12.29 -6.69 -10.07
CA PRO A 100 12.12 -5.26 -10.28
C PRO A 100 13.46 -4.58 -10.55
N ARG A 101 13.49 -3.71 -11.57
CA ARG A 101 14.64 -2.81 -11.81
C ARG A 101 14.55 -1.54 -10.95
N ALA A 102 13.34 -1.13 -10.64
CA ALA A 102 13.00 -0.01 -9.78
C ALA A 102 11.59 -0.22 -9.23
N GLU A 103 11.24 0.51 -8.16
CA GLU A 103 9.88 0.47 -7.61
C GLU A 103 8.87 1.07 -8.60
N VAL A 104 7.65 0.52 -8.68
CA VAL A 104 6.65 0.88 -9.70
C VAL A 104 6.36 2.38 -9.81
N HIS A 105 6.38 3.10 -8.68
CA HIS A 105 6.09 4.53 -8.66
C HIS A 105 7.25 5.39 -9.24
N THR A 106 8.47 4.86 -9.33
CA THR A 106 9.63 5.61 -9.81
C THR A 106 9.67 5.76 -11.34
N TYR A 107 8.84 4.99 -12.06
CA TYR A 107 8.67 5.12 -13.51
C TYR A 107 7.85 6.36 -13.94
N PHE A 108 7.32 7.12 -12.97
CA PHE A 108 6.49 8.30 -13.18
C PHE A 108 7.10 9.55 -12.55
N ALA A 109 6.93 10.69 -13.21
CA ALA A 109 7.32 11.98 -12.63
C ALA A 109 6.47 12.27 -11.38
N ASN A 110 7.13 12.55 -10.25
CA ASN A 110 6.47 12.70 -8.93
C ASN A 110 5.64 11.47 -8.52
N GLY A 111 6.01 10.27 -8.95
CA GLY A 111 5.15 9.09 -8.81
C GLY A 111 4.80 8.73 -7.37
N GLY A 112 5.66 8.98 -6.39
CA GLY A 112 5.29 8.80 -4.98
C GLY A 112 4.06 9.64 -4.60
N ARG A 113 4.06 10.93 -4.95
CA ARG A 113 2.90 11.80 -4.75
C ARG A 113 1.69 11.36 -5.57
N ALA A 114 1.91 10.90 -6.80
CA ALA A 114 0.83 10.51 -7.69
C ALA A 114 0.13 9.21 -7.22
N PHE A 115 0.88 8.23 -6.70
CA PHE A 115 0.32 7.02 -6.12
C PHE A 115 -0.42 7.32 -4.81
N GLU A 116 0.12 8.20 -3.94
CA GLU A 116 -0.62 8.65 -2.75
C GLU A 116 -1.92 9.37 -3.12
N GLN A 117 -1.91 10.20 -4.15
CA GLN A 117 -3.12 10.85 -4.66
C GLN A 117 -4.11 9.82 -5.18
N LEU A 118 -3.66 8.81 -5.92
CA LEU A 118 -4.50 7.74 -6.43
C LEU A 118 -5.16 6.94 -5.29
N ALA A 119 -4.44 6.68 -4.20
CA ALA A 119 -5.00 6.06 -3.00
C ALA A 119 -6.08 6.93 -2.35
N ASN A 120 -5.90 8.26 -2.35
CA ASN A 120 -6.88 9.20 -1.84
C ASN A 120 -8.13 9.25 -2.72
N ASP A 121 -7.96 9.36 -4.04
CA ASP A 121 -9.06 9.50 -5.01
C ASP A 121 -10.02 8.31 -4.96
N TRP A 122 -9.48 7.11 -4.73
CA TRP A 122 -10.26 5.88 -4.63
C TRP A 122 -10.57 5.41 -3.19
N GLN A 123 -10.12 6.16 -2.19
CA GLN A 123 -10.27 5.83 -0.76
C GLN A 123 -9.77 4.41 -0.42
N LEU A 124 -8.58 4.05 -0.92
CA LEU A 124 -8.02 2.70 -0.83
C LEU A 124 -7.09 2.47 0.35
N HIS A 125 -6.98 3.39 1.29
CA HIS A 125 -6.17 3.23 2.50
C HIS A 125 -6.64 2.07 3.36
N THR A 126 -5.71 1.35 3.98
CA THR A 126 -6.07 0.34 4.98
C THR A 126 -6.82 0.98 6.15
N SER A 127 -8.03 0.49 6.41
CA SER A 127 -8.84 0.85 7.58
C SER A 127 -8.39 0.11 8.85
N ALA A 128 -7.23 -0.55 8.82
CA ALA A 128 -6.67 -1.27 9.95
C ALA A 128 -6.06 -0.30 10.98
N TRP A 129 -6.04 -0.74 12.23
CA TRP A 129 -5.29 -0.05 13.28
C TRP A 129 -3.85 -0.54 13.26
N GLU A 130 -2.91 0.40 13.15
CA GLU A 130 -1.47 0.16 13.15
C GLU A 130 -0.88 0.50 14.53
N PRO A 131 0.00 -0.35 15.10
CA PRO A 131 0.67 -0.04 16.36
C PRO A 131 1.66 1.12 16.20
N THR A 132 1.83 1.90 17.26
CA THR A 132 2.76 3.02 17.38
C THR A 132 3.42 3.00 18.76
N ASP A 133 4.49 3.78 18.96
CA ASP A 133 5.15 3.89 20.26
C ASP A 133 4.22 4.36 21.40
N LYS A 134 3.11 5.03 21.06
CA LYS A 134 2.16 5.61 22.01
C LYS A 134 0.81 4.89 22.05
N GLY A 135 0.60 3.85 21.26
CA GLY A 135 -0.70 3.18 21.16
C GLY A 135 -0.97 2.68 19.76
N MET A 136 -2.09 3.06 19.17
CA MET A 136 -2.52 2.64 17.84
C MET A 136 -2.94 3.86 17.01
N SER A 137 -2.72 3.81 15.70
CA SER A 137 -3.18 4.82 14.77
C SER A 137 -3.90 4.20 13.58
N ARG A 138 -4.75 4.98 12.91
CA ARG A 138 -5.44 4.56 11.69
C ARG A 138 -5.73 5.78 10.82
N GLN A 139 -5.46 5.68 9.52
CA GLN A 139 -5.92 6.67 8.57
C GLN A 139 -7.35 6.32 8.11
N ARG A 140 -8.25 7.31 8.09
CA ARG A 140 -9.63 7.15 7.58
C ARG A 140 -10.14 8.47 7.00
N ASP A 141 -10.59 8.45 5.75
CA ASP A 141 -11.22 9.59 5.05
C ASP A 141 -10.44 10.93 5.10
N GLY A 142 -9.09 10.86 5.07
CA GLY A 142 -8.25 12.05 5.20
C GLY A 142 -8.13 12.57 6.65
N TYR A 143 -8.34 11.70 7.63
CA TYR A 143 -8.07 11.97 9.04
C TYR A 143 -7.11 10.93 9.60
N MET A 144 -6.26 11.36 10.52
CA MET A 144 -5.46 10.48 11.37
C MET A 144 -6.18 10.26 12.69
N CYS A 145 -6.49 9.01 12.97
CA CYS A 145 -7.12 8.57 14.21
C CYS A 145 -6.06 7.96 15.11
N PHE A 146 -6.08 8.26 16.41
CA PHE A 146 -5.19 7.65 17.40
C PHE A 146 -5.98 7.13 18.58
N ILE A 147 -5.49 6.02 19.16
CA ILE A 147 -5.94 5.45 20.42
C ILE A 147 -4.70 5.19 21.26
N GLU A 148 -4.59 5.84 22.42
CA GLU A 148 -3.41 5.80 23.27
C GLU A 148 -3.83 5.38 24.70
N PRO A 149 -3.13 4.44 25.36
CA PRO A 149 -3.37 4.15 26.76
C PRO A 149 -2.94 5.35 27.61
N THR A 150 -3.75 5.68 28.60
CA THR A 150 -3.48 6.73 29.58
C THR A 150 -3.58 6.14 30.97
N THR A 151 -2.71 6.55 31.89
CA THR A 151 -2.82 6.15 33.30
C THR A 151 -3.17 7.37 34.13
N THR A 152 -4.24 7.29 34.91
CA THR A 152 -4.66 8.35 35.84
C THR A 152 -4.91 7.70 37.20
N ASP A 153 -4.19 8.14 38.22
CA ASP A 153 -4.29 7.62 39.60
C ASP A 153 -4.18 6.09 39.70
N GLY A 154 -3.31 5.48 38.87
CA GLY A 154 -3.11 4.03 38.83
C GLY A 154 -4.19 3.25 38.07
N GLN A 155 -5.20 3.93 37.50
CA GLN A 155 -6.21 3.34 36.64
C GLN A 155 -5.84 3.50 35.16
N LEU A 156 -5.98 2.40 34.40
CA LEU A 156 -5.83 2.41 32.94
C LEU A 156 -7.09 2.99 32.30
N GLY A 157 -6.89 4.07 31.54
CA GLY A 157 -7.86 4.65 30.61
C GLY A 157 -7.30 4.65 29.19
N TRP A 158 -8.12 5.11 28.26
CA TRP A 158 -7.79 5.19 26.84
C TRP A 158 -8.22 6.54 26.29
N ARG A 159 -7.29 7.27 25.71
CA ARG A 159 -7.55 8.51 24.98
C ARG A 159 -7.69 8.18 23.50
N TRP A 160 -8.68 8.79 22.85
CA TRP A 160 -8.78 8.79 21.40
C TRP A 160 -8.77 10.21 20.88
N LEU A 161 -8.22 10.40 19.68
CA LEU A 161 -8.24 11.69 18.99
C LEU A 161 -8.26 11.51 17.48
N ILE A 162 -8.87 12.47 16.81
CA ILE A 162 -8.96 12.57 15.36
C ILE A 162 -8.28 13.88 14.95
N GLN A 163 -7.38 13.80 13.98
CA GLN A 163 -6.62 14.92 13.46
C GLN A 163 -6.80 15.05 11.94
N SER A 164 -6.83 16.29 11.47
CA SER A 164 -6.66 16.66 10.07
C SER A 164 -5.29 17.33 9.86
N GLY A 165 -4.80 17.34 8.62
CA GLY A 165 -3.62 18.08 8.21
C GLY A 165 -2.29 17.37 8.43
N GLY A 166 -1.18 18.10 8.34
CA GLY A 166 0.15 17.56 8.61
C GLY A 166 0.67 16.52 7.61
N GLY A 167 0.43 16.71 6.31
CA GLY A 167 0.99 15.89 5.24
C GLY A 167 0.45 14.46 5.14
N LEU A 168 -0.13 13.90 6.21
CA LEU A 168 -0.72 12.56 6.24
C LEU A 168 -2.25 12.59 6.12
N ALA A 169 -2.91 13.63 6.61
CA ALA A 169 -4.37 13.73 6.53
C ALA A 169 -4.87 14.55 5.31
N TRP A 170 -4.02 15.33 4.63
CA TRP A 170 -4.34 16.08 3.39
C TRP A 170 -5.54 17.07 3.45
N ARG A 171 -6.30 17.12 4.55
CA ARG A 171 -7.31 18.12 4.92
C ARG A 171 -6.69 19.18 5.83
N GLY A 172 -6.85 20.48 5.57
CA GLY A 172 -6.34 21.52 6.49
C GLY A 172 -4.86 21.93 6.30
N GLY A 173 -4.23 21.55 5.19
CA GLY A 173 -2.88 21.99 4.84
C GLY A 173 -1.75 21.28 5.62
N ASN A 174 -0.58 21.93 5.70
CA ASN A 174 0.60 21.38 6.40
C ASN A 174 0.48 21.41 7.93
N GLU A 175 -0.50 22.12 8.47
CA GLU A 175 -0.72 22.24 9.91
C GLU A 175 -1.58 21.09 10.42
N ILE A 176 -1.18 20.48 11.53
CA ILE A 176 -1.98 19.44 12.19
C ILE A 176 -3.04 20.10 13.05
N THR A 177 -4.31 19.86 12.74
CA THR A 177 -5.45 20.34 13.52
C THR A 177 -6.13 19.15 14.21
N ARG A 178 -6.43 19.28 15.50
CA ARG A 178 -7.23 18.29 16.24
C ARG A 178 -8.70 18.63 16.09
N VAL A 179 -9.48 17.70 15.55
CA VAL A 179 -10.89 17.90 15.20
C VAL A 179 -11.85 17.21 16.17
N ALA A 180 -11.39 16.17 16.86
CA ALA A 180 -12.14 15.53 17.93
C ALA A 180 -11.19 14.81 18.90
N GLU A 181 -11.60 14.70 20.16
CA GLU A 181 -10.95 13.85 21.14
C GLU A 181 -11.92 13.38 22.23
N GLY A 182 -11.53 12.33 22.94
CA GLY A 182 -12.25 11.87 24.11
C GLY A 182 -11.42 10.90 24.94
N GLN A 183 -11.93 10.55 26.10
CA GLN A 183 -11.26 9.66 27.04
C GLN A 183 -12.24 8.67 27.64
N ILE A 184 -11.80 7.42 27.77
CA ILE A 184 -12.58 6.30 28.29
C ILE A 184 -11.83 5.65 29.44
N TYR A 185 -12.43 5.66 30.62
CA TYR A 185 -11.85 5.07 31.83
C TYR A 185 -12.30 3.62 31.96
N SER A 186 -11.68 2.74 31.18
CA SER A 186 -11.93 1.29 31.25
C SER A 186 -10.69 0.50 30.84
N ALA A 187 -10.17 -0.31 31.76
CA ALA A 187 -9.04 -1.20 31.50
C ALA A 187 -9.39 -2.33 30.52
N SER A 188 -10.61 -2.87 30.61
CA SER A 188 -11.00 -4.09 29.90
C SER A 188 -11.60 -3.84 28.50
N TYR A 189 -12.28 -2.71 28.31
CA TYR A 189 -13.01 -2.40 27.08
C TYR A 189 -12.66 -1.03 26.49
N GLY A 190 -11.78 -0.26 27.13
CA GLY A 190 -11.55 1.13 26.74
C GLY A 190 -11.02 1.32 25.33
N ALA A 191 -10.10 0.46 24.86
CA ALA A 191 -9.63 0.49 23.48
C ALA A 191 -10.76 0.20 22.46
N ARG A 192 -11.65 -0.75 22.77
CA ARG A 192 -12.80 -1.06 21.91
C ARG A 192 -13.78 0.10 21.85
N TYR A 193 -14.12 0.68 23.01
CA TYR A 193 -15.00 1.85 23.06
C TYR A 193 -14.38 3.09 22.41
N ALA A 194 -13.06 3.23 22.47
CA ALA A 194 -12.33 4.31 21.80
C ALA A 194 -12.46 4.19 20.28
N LYS A 195 -12.33 2.97 19.76
CA LYS A 195 -12.61 2.66 18.35
C LYS A 195 -14.06 2.97 17.97
N GLU A 196 -15.02 2.49 18.75
CA GLU A 196 -16.46 2.73 18.51
C GLU A 196 -16.80 4.22 18.53
N ALA A 197 -16.23 5.00 19.44
CA ALA A 197 -16.43 6.46 19.52
C ALA A 197 -15.92 7.17 18.26
N ILE A 198 -14.76 6.75 17.74
CA ILE A 198 -14.23 7.24 16.46
C ILE A 198 -15.17 6.84 15.32
N ASP A 199 -15.60 5.57 15.26
CA ASP A 199 -16.48 5.08 14.19
C ASP A 199 -17.81 5.86 14.18
N GLN A 200 -18.41 6.10 15.34
CA GLN A 200 -19.62 6.92 15.48
C GLN A 200 -19.41 8.39 15.07
N TRP A 201 -18.21 8.95 15.28
CA TRP A 201 -17.92 10.31 14.83
C TRP A 201 -18.00 10.41 13.29
N PHE A 202 -17.47 9.41 12.58
CA PHE A 202 -17.60 9.33 11.12
C PHE A 202 -19.04 9.08 10.67
N GLU A 203 -19.78 8.20 11.36
CA GLU A 203 -21.20 7.91 11.04
C GLU A 203 -22.11 9.14 11.18
N ARG A 204 -21.77 10.06 12.09
CA ARG A 204 -22.47 11.35 12.23
C ARG A 204 -22.07 12.40 11.18
N GLY A 205 -21.20 12.05 10.24
CA GLY A 205 -20.74 12.93 9.16
C GLY A 205 -19.44 13.69 9.46
N GLY A 206 -18.73 13.37 10.54
CA GLY A 206 -17.47 14.04 10.92
C GLY A 206 -17.63 15.52 11.31
N GLU A 207 -16.57 16.31 11.12
CA GLU A 207 -16.70 17.77 11.02
C GLU A 207 -17.42 18.07 9.70
N THR A 208 -18.61 18.67 9.75
CA THR A 208 -19.30 19.18 8.56
C THR A 208 -18.34 20.09 7.79
N PRO A 209 -17.95 19.78 6.52
CA PRO A 209 -16.84 20.46 5.85
C PRO A 209 -17.08 21.92 5.46
N HIS A 210 -18.29 22.45 5.70
CA HIS A 210 -18.64 23.83 5.38
C HIS A 210 -19.33 24.46 6.58
N ARG A 211 -18.75 25.54 7.12
CA ARG A 211 -19.56 26.57 7.77
C ARG A 211 -20.40 27.18 6.65
N ASP A 212 -21.72 27.24 6.83
CA ASP A 212 -22.54 28.14 6.03
C ASP A 212 -22.02 29.56 6.27
N GLU A 213 -21.35 30.14 5.28
CA GLU A 213 -21.05 31.56 5.28
C GLU A 213 -22.39 32.28 5.03
N VAL A 214 -22.79 33.13 5.99
CA VAL A 214 -23.92 34.06 5.88
C VAL A 214 -23.50 35.29 5.08
#